data_AF-A0A6J4HFK1-F1
#
_entry.id   AF-A0A6J4HFK1-F1
#
_cell.length_a   1.000
_cell.length_b   1.000
_cell.length_c   1.000
_cell.angle_alpha   90.00
_cell.angle_beta   90.00
_cell.angle_gamma   90.00
#
_symmetry.space_group_name_H-M   'P 1'
#
loop_
_entity.id
_entity.type
_entity.pdbx_description
1 polymer ?
#
loop_
_entity_poly.entity_id
_entity_poly.type
_entity_poly.pdbx_seq_one_letter_code
_entity_poly.pdbx_strand_id
1 'polypeptide(L)' 'MDIRAQHWFRSHTSSGAAYDRTALALAKRNTTVSVVLPARNEETTVGAIVERLRHELVVDV' A
#
# COMPACT_ATOMS: atom_id res chain seq x y z
N MET A 1 9.94 3.46 -28.34
CA MET A 1 9.69 3.17 -26.91
C MET A 1 11.02 2.77 -26.27
N ASP A 2 11.49 3.44 -25.21
CA ASP A 2 12.85 3.23 -24.63
C ASP A 2 13.01 1.78 -24.12
N ILE A 3 14.04 1.07 -24.60
CA ILE A 3 14.31 -0.33 -24.26
C ILE A 3 14.63 -0.51 -22.77
N ARG A 4 15.27 0.49 -22.13
CA ARG A 4 15.58 0.46 -20.70
C ARG A 4 14.32 0.62 -19.86
N ALA A 5 13.42 1.52 -20.28
CA ALA A 5 12.13 1.69 -19.64
C ALA A 5 11.29 0.40 -19.72
N GLN A 6 11.29 -0.27 -20.88
CA GLN A 6 10.58 -1.55 -21.05
C GLN A 6 11.17 -2.67 -20.18
N HIS A 7 12.50 -2.79 -20.14
CA HIS A 7 13.15 -3.79 -19.30
C HIS A 7 12.89 -3.56 -17.81
N TRP A 8 12.99 -2.30 -17.36
CA TRP A 8 12.70 -1.93 -15.97
C TRP A 8 11.24 -2.21 -15.62
N PHE A 9 10.30 -1.77 -16.46
CA PHE A 9 8.87 -2.01 -16.25
C PHE A 9 8.57 -3.50 -16.09
N ARG A 10 9.16 -4.37 -16.92
CA ARG A 10 8.95 -5.82 -16.83
C ARG A 10 9.51 -6.47 -15.57
N SER A 11 10.62 -5.96 -15.03
CA SER A 11 11.35 -6.59 -13.91
C SER A 11 11.06 -5.96 -12.55
N HIS A 12 10.53 -4.73 -12.51
CA HIS A 12 10.31 -3.95 -11.28
C HIS A 12 8.84 -3.54 -11.08
N THR A 13 7.91 -4.10 -11.86
CA THR A 13 6.47 -3.94 -11.66
C THR A 13 5.87 -5.24 -11.20
N SER A 14 5.14 -5.20 -10.10
CA SER A 14 4.43 -6.35 -9.54
C SER A 14 2.95 -6.01 -9.35
N SER A 15 2.08 -7.00 -9.48
CA SER A 15 0.68 -6.88 -9.06
C SER A 15 0.59 -6.91 -7.54
N GLY A 16 -0.22 -6.05 -6.93
CA GLY A 16 -0.48 -6.12 -5.48
C GLY A 16 -1.10 -7.47 -5.07
N ALA A 17 -1.91 -8.08 -5.95
CA ALA A 17 -2.50 -9.39 -5.71
C ALA A 17 -1.47 -10.55 -5.70
N ALA A 18 -0.23 -10.30 -6.13
CA ALA A 18 0.85 -11.29 -6.00
C ALA A 18 1.33 -11.46 -4.55
N TYR A 19 0.89 -10.58 -3.63
CA TYR A 19 1.29 -10.61 -2.23
C TYR A 19 0.08 -10.85 -1.33
N ASP A 20 0.06 -11.99 -0.63
CA ASP A 20 -0.93 -12.25 0.41
C ASP A 20 -0.72 -11.32 1.61
N ARG A 21 -1.81 -10.75 2.12
CA ARG A 21 -1.77 -9.75 3.18
C ARG A 21 -1.26 -10.32 4.51
N THR A 22 -1.66 -11.55 4.85
CA THR A 22 -1.22 -12.21 6.09
C THR A 22 0.25 -12.58 6.03
N ALA A 23 0.70 -13.12 4.90
CA ALA A 23 2.11 -13.42 4.66
C ALA A 23 2.99 -12.17 4.72
N LEU A 24 2.54 -11.04 4.15
CA LEU A 24 3.25 -9.76 4.25
C LEU A 24 3.33 -9.25 5.70
N ALA A 25 2.23 -9.33 6.45
CA ALA A 25 2.21 -8.91 7.86
C ALA A 25 3.21 -9.71 8.70
N LEU A 26 3.29 -11.04 8.48
CA LEU A 26 4.28 -11.90 9.13
C LEU A 26 5.72 -11.56 8.68
N ALA A 27 5.93 -11.35 7.38
CA ALA A 27 7.25 -11.05 6.82
C ALA A 27 7.82 -9.71 7.32
N LYS A 28 6.96 -8.75 7.67
CA LYS A 28 7.33 -7.43 8.20
C LYS A 28 8.10 -7.49 9.52
N ARG A 29 7.88 -8.54 10.33
CA ARG A 29 8.51 -8.74 11.65
C ARG A 29 8.36 -7.48 12.52
N ASN A 30 9.45 -6.97 13.08
CA ASN A 30 9.46 -5.80 13.97
C ASN A 30 9.46 -4.46 13.20
N THR A 31 9.40 -4.47 11.87
CA THR A 31 9.36 -3.25 11.07
C THR A 31 8.01 -2.55 11.26
N THR A 32 8.01 -1.25 11.52
CA THR A 32 6.79 -0.44 11.53
C THR A 32 6.61 0.26 10.19
N VAL A 33 5.36 0.53 9.82
CA VAL A 33 5.03 1.24 8.57
C VAL A 33 4.05 2.34 8.94
N SER A 34 4.35 3.57 8.54
CA SER A 34 3.47 4.71 8.68
C SER A 34 2.83 5.02 7.34
N VAL A 35 1.52 5.28 7.35
CA VAL A 35 0.78 5.77 6.18
C VAL A 35 0.57 7.26 6.34
N VAL A 36 0.99 8.04 5.34
CA VAL A 36 0.82 9.49 5.32
C VAL A 36 -0.10 9.85 4.17
N LEU A 37 -1.21 10.52 4.48
CA LEU A 37 -2.19 10.99 3.50
C LEU A 37 -2.13 12.52 3.42
N PRO A 38 -1.48 13.09 2.40
CA PRO A 38 -1.59 14.53 2.17
C PRO A 38 -3.01 14.85 1.71
N ALA A 39 -3.70 15.74 2.43
CA ALA A 39 -5.10 16.06 2.18
C ALA A 39 -5.32 17.58 2.13
N ARG A 40 -5.88 18.08 1.03
CA ARG A 40 -6.32 19.48 0.87
C ARG A 40 -7.68 19.48 0.20
N ASN A 41 -8.69 20.05 0.86
CA ASN A 41 -10.09 20.04 0.41
C ASN A 41 -10.68 18.63 0.23
N GLU A 42 -10.23 17.67 1.03
CA GLU A 42 -10.64 16.25 0.95
C GLU A 42 -11.62 15.88 2.08
N GLU A 43 -12.45 16.82 2.53
CA GLU A 43 -13.35 16.61 3.67
C GLU A 43 -14.31 15.42 3.45
N THR A 44 -14.74 15.21 2.21
CA THR A 44 -15.70 14.18 1.84
C THR A 44 -15.09 12.80 1.63
N THR A 45 -13.76 12.70 1.54
CA THR A 45 -13.05 11.46 1.15
C THR A 45 -12.09 10.97 2.24
N VAL A 46 -11.36 11.88 2.89
CA VAL A 46 -10.26 11.50 3.79
C VAL A 46 -10.75 10.71 4.99
N GLY A 47 -11.95 11.03 5.51
CA GLY A 47 -12.55 10.32 6.65
C GLY A 47 -12.75 8.84 6.35
N ALA A 48 -13.39 8.52 5.22
CA ALA A 48 -13.66 7.15 4.81
C ALA A 48 -12.37 6.36 4.55
N ILE A 49 -11.35 7.00 3.96
CA ILE A 49 -10.05 6.37 3.72
C ILE A 49 -9.37 6.03 5.06
N VAL A 50 -9.30 6.99 5.99
CA VAL A 50 -8.66 6.79 7.30
C VAL A 50 -9.39 5.71 8.11
N GLU A 51 -10.72 5.73 8.11
CA GLU A 51 -11.53 4.71 8.80
C GLU A 51 -11.24 3.31 8.25
N ARG A 52 -11.22 3.16 6.92
CA ARG A 52 -10.95 1.86 6.28
C ARG A 52 -9.54 1.37 6.57
N LEU A 53 -8.53 2.24 6.46
CA LEU A 53 -7.15 1.90 6.78
C LEU A 53 -6.99 1.50 8.25
N ARG A 54 -7.66 2.19 9.17
CA ARG A 54 -7.59 1.87 10.60
C ARG A 54 -8.19 0.49 10.89
N HIS A 55 -9.38 0.22 10.35
CA HIS A 55 -10.06 -1.06 10.53
C HIS A 55 -9.23 -2.19 9.93
N GLU A 56 -8.88 -2.08 8.64
CA GLU A 56 -8.17 -3.14 7.95
C GLU A 56 -6.74 -3.33 8.43
N LEU A 57 -5.96 -2.28 8.70
CA LEU A 57 -4.51 -2.42 8.88
C LEU A 57 -4.05 -2.39 10.34
N VAL A 58 -4.95 -2.09 11.28
CA VAL A 58 -4.57 -1.99 12.70
C VAL A 58 -5.52 -2.72 13.64
N VAL A 59 -6.80 -2.87 13.28
CA VAL A 59 -7.78 -3.63 14.09
C VAL A 59 -7.86 -5.08 13.63
N ASP A 60 -7.94 -5.33 12.32
CA ASP A 60 -8.13 -6.66 11.72
C ASP A 60 -6.81 -7.37 11.34
N VAL A 61 -5.64 -6.90 11.82
CA VAL A 61 -4.32 -7.49 11.50
C VAL A 61 -3.88 -8.48 12.55
#